data_AF-A0A437K2Q8-F1
#
_entry.id   AF-A0A437K2Q8-F1
#
_cell.length_a   1.000
_cell.length_b   1.000
_cell.length_c   1.000
_cell.angle_alpha   90.00
_cell.angle_beta   90.00
_cell.angle_gamma   90.00
#
_symmetry.space_group_name_H-M   'P 1'
#
loop_
_entity.id
_entity.type
_entity.pdbx_description
1 polymer ?
#
loop_
_entity_poly.entity_id
_entity_poly.type
_entity_poly.pdbx_seq_one_letter_code
_entity_poly.pdbx_strand_id
1 'polypeptide(L)'
;MNTNTQISQDADLYKKKSITIRTVLHLYGIFAVVGLILSIYTIPVSMNNNMQFFYNEELLMEPKKIKKFLIFIFSSAVVYFFILNVNHNYFDNSDSD
;
A
#
# COMPACT_ATOMS: atom_id res chain seq x y z
N MET A 1 -48.53 9.64 -22.23
CA MET A 1 -47.51 10.71 -22.34
C MET A 1 -47.67 11.59 -21.11
N ASN A 2 -46.74 11.67 -20.14
CA ASN A 2 -45.28 11.59 -20.23
C ASN A 2 -44.67 10.97 -18.96
N THR A 3 -43.89 9.92 -19.18
CA THR A 3 -42.98 9.23 -18.28
C THR A 3 -41.67 10.03 -18.20
N ASN A 4 -41.44 10.82 -17.15
CA ASN A 4 -40.16 11.55 -17.02
C ASN A 4 -39.65 11.74 -15.59
N THR A 5 -40.19 11.01 -14.61
CA THR A 5 -39.73 11.14 -13.21
C THR A 5 -38.77 10.02 -12.79
N GLN A 6 -38.62 8.95 -13.58
CA GLN A 6 -37.76 7.79 -13.22
C GLN A 6 -36.30 7.90 -13.73
N ILE A 7 -36.00 8.77 -14.69
CA ILE A 7 -34.68 8.81 -15.33
C ILE A 7 -33.60 9.46 -14.42
N SER A 8 -34.02 10.25 -13.43
CA SER A 8 -33.08 11.00 -12.58
C SER A 8 -32.52 10.18 -11.39
N GLN A 9 -33.09 9.03 -11.05
CA GLN A 9 -32.63 8.22 -9.89
C GLN A 9 -31.68 7.08 -10.28
N ASP A 10 -31.75 6.59 -11.52
CA ASP A 10 -30.86 5.51 -11.99
C ASP A 10 -29.52 6.03 -12.57
N ALA A 11 -29.41 7.34 -12.81
CA ALA A 11 -28.18 7.95 -13.34
C ALA A 11 -27.03 8.04 -12.30
N ASP A 12 -27.33 7.90 -11.00
CA ASP A 12 -26.31 7.94 -9.94
C ASP A 12 -25.70 6.56 -9.62
N LEU A 13 -26.25 5.46 -10.14
CA LEU A 13 -25.77 4.10 -9.87
C LEU A 13 -24.51 3.71 -10.67
N TYR A 14 -24.14 4.49 -11.67
CA TYR A 14 -22.94 4.31 -12.48
C TYR A 14 -21.97 5.48 -12.36
N LYS A 15 -21.85 6.08 -11.16
CA LYS A 15 -20.67 6.88 -10.86
C LYS A 15 -19.48 5.93 -10.75
N LYS A 16 -18.89 5.57 -11.90
CA LYS A 16 -17.63 4.82 -12.03
C LYS A 16 -16.65 5.47 -11.08
N LYS A 17 -16.39 4.85 -9.93
CA LYS A 17 -15.48 5.36 -8.90
C LYS A 17 -14.13 5.50 -9.59
N SER A 18 -13.79 6.71 -10.00
CA SER A 18 -12.52 7.02 -10.63
C SER A 18 -11.49 6.70 -9.57
N ILE A 19 -10.77 5.59 -9.76
CA ILE A 19 -9.65 5.26 -8.91
C ILE A 19 -8.62 6.36 -9.16
N THR A 20 -8.60 7.35 -8.27
CA THR A 20 -7.64 8.44 -8.31
C THR A 20 -6.26 7.85 -8.04
N ILE A 21 -5.23 8.41 -8.67
CA ILE A 21 -3.82 8.03 -8.46
C ILE A 21 -3.50 8.01 -6.95
N ARG A 22 -4.10 8.92 -6.17
CA ARG A 22 -4.07 8.96 -4.70
C ARG A 22 -4.44 7.62 -4.03
N THR A 23 -5.55 7.00 -4.45
CA THR A 23 -6.04 5.74 -3.87
C THR A 23 -5.08 4.60 -4.18
N VAL A 24 -4.55 4.56 -5.41
CA VAL A 24 -3.55 3.56 -5.81
C VAL A 24 -2.27 3.72 -5.02
N LEU A 25 -1.81 4.95 -4.82
CA LEU A 25 -0.54 5.25 -4.16
C LEU A 25 -0.62 4.97 -2.65
N HIS A 26 -1.71 5.32 -1.99
CA HIS A 26 -1.98 4.90 -0.61
C HIS A 26 -2.05 3.36 -0.47
N LEU A 27 -2.75 2.70 -1.38
CA LEU A 27 -2.88 1.24 -1.37
C LEU A 27 -1.52 0.56 -1.60
N TYR A 28 -0.71 1.08 -2.52
CA TYR A 28 0.64 0.61 -2.78
C TYR A 28 1.55 0.77 -1.55
N GLY A 29 1.52 1.92 -0.88
CA GLY A 29 2.27 2.15 0.35
C GLY A 29 1.92 1.14 1.45
N ILE A 30 0.62 0.85 1.64
CA ILE A 30 0.16 -0.17 2.59
C ILE A 30 0.68 -1.55 2.18
N PHE A 31 0.55 -1.93 0.90
CA PHE A 31 1.04 -3.20 0.39
C PHE A 31 2.55 -3.36 0.56
N ALA A 32 3.33 -2.30 0.33
CA ALA A 32 4.77 -2.32 0.50
C ALA A 32 5.17 -2.54 1.97
N VAL A 33 4.53 -1.83 2.91
CA VAL A 33 4.77 -2.01 4.35
C VAL A 33 4.42 -3.42 4.80
N VAL A 34 3.25 -3.93 4.40
CA VAL A 34 2.81 -5.30 4.74
C VAL A 34 3.76 -6.35 4.14
N GLY A 35 4.14 -6.19 2.87
CA GLY A 35 5.10 -7.08 2.20
C GLY A 35 6.48 -7.09 2.86
N LEU A 36 6.97 -5.94 3.30
CA LEU A 36 8.22 -5.84 4.06
C LEU A 36 8.13 -6.52 5.43
N ILE A 37 6.99 -6.42 6.12
CA ILE A 37 6.79 -7.13 7.40
C ILE A 37 6.73 -8.65 7.16
N LEU A 38 6.01 -9.09 6.12
CA LEU A 38 5.96 -10.50 5.70
C LEU A 38 7.34 -11.06 5.34
N SER A 39 8.24 -10.22 4.81
CA SER A 39 9.59 -10.64 4.47
C SER A 39 10.36 -11.19 5.68
N ILE A 40 10.11 -10.67 6.88
CA ILE A 40 10.75 -11.13 8.13
C ILE A 40 10.46 -12.62 8.35
N TYR A 41 9.26 -13.07 7.99
CA TYR A 41 8.82 -14.46 8.13
C TYR A 41 9.18 -15.33 6.92
N THR A 42 9.34 -14.74 5.74
CA THR A 42 9.69 -15.47 4.51
C THR A 42 11.20 -15.71 4.37
N ILE A 43 12.05 -14.84 4.93
CA ILE A 43 13.52 -14.96 4.90
C ILE A 43 14.07 -16.29 5.47
N PRO A 44 13.59 -16.84 6.61
CA PRO A 44 14.10 -18.11 7.14
C PRO A 44 13.67 -19.33 6.30
N VAL A 45 12.82 -19.16 5.29
CA VAL A 45 12.42 -20.20 4.35
C VAL A 45 13.49 -20.29 3.26
N SER A 46 14.43 -21.23 3.42
CA SER A 46 15.47 -21.50 2.44
C SER A 46 15.09 -22.72 1.59
N MET A 47 15.38 -22.65 0.29
CA MET A 47 15.14 -23.73 -0.66
C MET A 47 16.46 -24.46 -0.93
N ASN A 48 16.50 -25.76 -0.67
CA ASN A 48 17.62 -26.63 -1.05
C ASN A 48 17.58 -26.89 -2.57
N ASN A 49 18.71 -27.30 -3.16
CA ASN A 49 18.83 -27.90 -4.49
C ASN A 49 17.76 -28.98 -4.80
N ASN A 50 17.23 -29.66 -3.78
CA ASN A 50 16.14 -30.63 -3.93
C ASN A 50 14.72 -30.02 -3.90
N MET A 51 14.60 -28.69 -4.00
CA MET A 51 13.33 -27.94 -3.91
C MET A 51 12.55 -28.16 -2.61
N GLN A 52 13.24 -28.60 -1.56
CA GLN A 52 12.65 -28.79 -0.24
C GLN A 52 12.84 -27.50 0.56
N PHE A 53 11.73 -27.01 1.12
CA PHE A 53 11.73 -25.85 2.01
C PHE A 53 12.21 -26.30 3.38
N PHE A 54 13.35 -25.74 3.81
CA PHE A 54 13.90 -25.98 5.13
C PHE A 54 13.93 -24.67 5.91
N TYR A 55 13.52 -24.74 7.16
CA TYR A 55 13.58 -23.61 8.08
C TYR A 55 15.01 -23.52 8.61
N ASN A 56 15.77 -22.51 8.16
CA ASN A 56 17.14 -22.33 8.61
C ASN A 56 17.18 -21.36 9.79
N GLU A 57 17.43 -21.89 10.99
CA GLU A 57 17.52 -21.11 12.22
C GLU A 57 18.72 -20.14 12.23
N GLU A 58 19.72 -20.31 11.38
CA GLU A 58 20.81 -19.34 11.22
C GLU A 58 20.38 -18.11 10.40
N LEU A 59 19.36 -18.26 9.55
CA LEU A 59 18.76 -17.17 8.77
C LEU A 59 17.65 -16.44 9.53
N LEU A 60 17.24 -16.97 10.69
CA LEU A 60 16.31 -16.28 11.58
C LEU A 60 16.93 -14.95 12.03
N MET A 61 16.26 -13.84 11.71
CA MET A 61 16.72 -12.54 12.17
C MET A 61 16.67 -12.50 13.71
N GLU A 62 17.81 -12.17 14.32
CA GLU A 62 17.88 -11.91 15.76
C GLU A 62 16.85 -10.84 16.14
N PRO A 63 16.13 -10.95 17.28
CA PRO A 63 15.07 -10.02 17.68
C PRO A 63 15.51 -8.55 17.71
N LYS A 64 16.80 -8.29 18.01
CA LYS A 64 17.38 -6.94 17.95
C LYS A 64 17.41 -6.38 16.52
N LYS A 65 17.69 -7.22 15.52
CA LYS A 65 17.68 -6.84 14.10
C LYS A 65 16.26 -6.64 13.59
N ILE A 66 15.32 -7.51 14.00
CA ILE A 66 13.88 -7.34 13.71
C ILE A 66 13.39 -5.97 14.19
N LYS A 67 13.71 -5.60 15.44
CA LYS A 67 13.32 -4.29 15.99
C LYS A 67 13.89 -3.12 15.17
N LYS A 68 15.17 -3.18 14.78
CA LYS A 68 15.78 -2.15 13.92
C LYS A 68 15.12 -2.08 12.55
N PHE A 69 14.80 -3.22 11.96
CA PHE A 69 14.14 -3.30 10.66
C PHE A 69 12.71 -2.77 10.71
N LEU A 70 11.94 -3.09 11.75
CA LEU A 70 10.62 -2.50 11.97
C LEU A 70 10.70 -1.00 12.14
N ILE A 71 11.63 -0.48 12.95
CA ILE A 71 11.83 0.96 13.11
C ILE A 71 12.12 1.61 11.75
N PHE A 72 12.98 1.00 10.94
CA PHE A 72 13.28 1.48 9.59
C PHE A 72 12.03 1.53 8.70
N ILE A 73 11.22 0.46 8.67
CA ILE A 73 9.97 0.41 7.91
C ILE A 73 9.01 1.52 8.38
N PHE A 74 8.84 1.68 9.69
CA PHE A 74 7.97 2.71 10.26
C PHE A 74 8.45 4.12 9.91
N SER A 75 9.75 4.40 10.06
CA SER A 75 10.32 5.69 9.67
C SER A 75 10.14 5.97 8.17
N SER A 76 10.38 4.97 7.32
CA SER A 76 10.17 5.12 5.87
C SER A 76 8.70 5.32 5.51
N ALA A 77 7.78 4.64 6.19
CA ALA A 77 6.34 4.80 5.99
C ALA A 77 5.89 6.22 6.36
N VAL A 78 6.35 6.75 7.50
CA VAL A 78 6.05 8.13 7.93
C VAL A 78 6.51 9.12 6.87
N VAL A 79 7.74 9.00 6.37
CA VAL A 79 8.28 9.87 5.32
C VAL A 79 7.45 9.74 4.03
N TYR A 80 7.10 8.52 3.63
CA TYR A 80 6.29 8.27 2.44
C TYR A 80 4.92 8.94 2.52
N PHE A 81 4.18 8.71 3.61
CA PHE A 81 2.87 9.32 3.81
C PHE A 81 2.96 10.85 3.95
N PHE A 82 4.04 11.36 4.55
CA PHE A 82 4.28 12.80 4.61
C PHE A 82 4.47 13.41 3.21
N ILE A 83 5.27 12.77 2.34
CA ILE A 83 5.47 13.21 0.95
C ILE A 83 4.16 13.16 0.14
N LEU A 84 3.35 12.11 0.34
CA LEU A 84 2.03 12.02 -0.30
C LEU A 84 1.10 13.15 0.15
N ASN A 85 1.14 13.49 1.43
CA ASN A 85 0.36 14.58 1.98
C ASN A 85 0.86 15.96 1.51
N VAL A 86 2.18 16.16 1.36
CA VAL A 86 2.74 17.42 0.85
C VAL A 86 2.45 17.60 -0.65
N ASN A 87 2.56 16.53 -1.46
CA ASN A 87 2.19 16.59 -2.88
C ASN A 87 0.71 16.96 -3.09
N HIS A 88 -0.17 16.61 -2.15
CA HIS A 88 -1.57 17.00 -2.22
C HIS A 88 -1.76 18.53 -2.23
N ASN A 89 -1.02 19.26 -1.38
CA ASN A 89 -1.07 20.73 -1.35
C ASN A 89 -0.48 21.39 -2.61
N TYR A 90 0.40 20.68 -3.33
CA TYR A 90 1.04 21.24 -4.51
C TYR A 90 0.16 21.15 -5.76
N PHE A 91 -0.59 20.05 -5.94
CA PHE A 91 -1.49 19.87 -7.09
C PHE A 91 -2.84 20.59 -6.94
N ASP A 92 -3.26 20.97 -5.73
CA ASP A 92 -4.48 21.75 -5.51
C ASP A 92 -4.30 23.24 -5.88
N ASN A 93 -3.07 23.77 -5.79
CA ASN A 93 -2.76 25.16 -6.13
C ASN A 93 -2.49 25.41 -7.62
N SER A 94 -2.42 24.37 -8.46
CA SER A 94 -2.16 24.51 -9.91
C SER A 94 -3.42 24.67 -10.77
N ASP A 95 -4.62 24.51 -10.19
CA ASP A 95 -5.91 24.73 -10.87
C ASP A 95 -6.49 26.14 -10.58
N SER A 96 -5.69 27.03 -9.98
CA SER A 96 -6.11 28.37 -9.53
C SER A 96 -5.50 29.55 -10.32
N ASP A 97 -4.91 29.31 -11.50
CA ASP A 97 -4.42 30.34 -12.43
C ASP A 97 -5.07 30.23 -13.81
#